data_AF-A0A7C7KWJ4-F1
#
_entry.id   AF-A0A7C7KWJ4-F1
#
_cell.length_a   1.000
_cell.length_b   1.000
_cell.length_c   1.000
_cell.angle_alpha   90.00
_cell.angle_beta   90.00
_cell.angle_gamma   90.00
#
_symmetry.space_group_name_H-M   'P 1'
#
loop_
_entity.id
_entity.type
_entity.pdbx_description
1 polymer ?
#
loop_
_entity_poly.entity_id
_entity_poly.type
_entity_poly.pdbx_seq_one_letter_code
_entity_poly.pdbx_strand_id
1 'polypeptide(L)' 'MVELTLPKNSQIRVGKTWPKPEGAKNTRKFQIYRWSPEDGENPQVDTYFV' A
#
# COMPACT_ATOMS: atom_id res chain seq x y z
N MET A 1 0.03 -30.90 5.27
CA MET A 1 0.53 -29.57 4.86
C MET A 1 -0.46 -28.55 5.39
N VAL A 2 -0.01 -27.57 6.20
CA VAL A 2 -0.87 -26.51 6.74
C VAL A 2 -0.46 -25.20 6.07
N GLU A 3 -1.42 -24.49 5.48
CA GLU A 3 -1.17 -23.20 4.86
C GLU A 3 -1.43 -22.12 5.92
N LEU A 4 -0.36 -21.47 6.39
CA LEU A 4 -0.44 -20.30 7.28
C LEU A 4 -0.84 -19.09 6.43
N THR A 5 -2.09 -19.05 5.98
CA THR A 5 -2.61 -17.86 5.29
C THR A 5 -2.92 -16.79 6.32
N LEU A 6 -2.53 -15.56 6.01
CA LEU A 6 -3.00 -14.42 6.79
C LEU A 6 -4.52 -14.36 6.70
N PRO A 7 -5.22 -14.17 7.83
CA PRO A 7 -6.67 -13.99 7.82
C PRO A 7 -7.04 -12.88 6.85
N LYS A 8 -8.19 -13.00 6.17
CA LYS A 8 -8.63 -12.07 5.12
C LYS A 8 -8.54 -10.58 5.52
N ASN A 9 -8.65 -10.26 6.81
CA ASN A 9 -8.58 -8.90 7.34
C ASN A 9 -7.16 -8.37 7.62
N SER A 10 -6.13 -9.20 7.44
CA SER A 10 -4.71 -8.83 7.64
C SER A 10 -3.91 -8.90 6.34
N GLN A 11 -4.57 -9.08 5.20
CA GLN A 11 -3.94 -9.02 3.89
C GLN A 11 -3.77 -7.56 3.47
N ILE A 12 -2.54 -7.17 3.16
CA ILE A 12 -2.21 -5.83 2.69
C ILE A 12 -2.88 -5.59 1.34
N ARG A 13 -3.72 -4.54 1.26
CA ARG A 13 -4.35 -4.11 0.02
C ARG A 13 -3.47 -3.09 -0.69
N VAL A 14 -3.53 -3.10 -2.02
CA VAL A 14 -2.93 -2.04 -2.82
C VAL A 14 -3.82 -0.81 -2.69
N GLY A 15 -3.29 0.26 -2.10
CA GLY A 15 -3.97 1.53 -1.94
C GLY A 15 -3.89 2.38 -3.21
N LYS A 16 -3.97 3.71 -3.04
CA LYS A 16 -3.92 4.67 -4.14
C LYS A 16 -2.52 4.73 -4.73
N THR A 17 -2.44 4.55 -6.05
CA THR A 17 -1.22 4.82 -6.82
C THR A 17 -1.37 6.17 -7.49
N TRP A 18 -0.55 7.12 -7.09
CA TRP A 18 -0.45 8.41 -7.76
C TRP A 18 0.45 8.23 -8.99
N PRO A 19 0.14 8.79 -10.16
CA PRO A 19 0.99 8.65 -11.34
C PRO A 19 2.22 9.55 -11.23
N LYS A 20 3.34 9.10 -11.83
CA LYS A 20 4.56 9.91 -11.93
C LYS A 20 4.29 11.17 -12.78
N PRO A 21 4.81 12.35 -12.41
CA PRO A 21 4.81 13.51 -13.29
C PRO A 21 5.68 13.22 -14.52
N GLU A 22 5.16 13.45 -15.73
CA GLU A 22 5.92 13.32 -16.97
C GLU A 22 7.00 14.40 -17.04
N GLY A 23 8.28 13.99 -17.02
CA GLY A 23 9.43 14.89 -17.12
C GLY A 23 10.33 14.97 -15.88
N ALA A 24 9.98 14.32 -14.77
CA ALA A 24 10.84 14.27 -13.60
C ALA A 24 12.03 13.32 -13.81
N LYS A 25 13.26 13.86 -13.74
CA LYS A 25 14.51 13.10 -13.94
C LYS A 25 14.88 12.17 -12.79
N ASN A 26 14.36 12.45 -11.59
CA ASN A 26 14.63 11.68 -10.36
C ASN A 26 13.33 11.47 -9.57
N THR A 27 12.40 10.71 -10.11
CA THR A 27 11.21 10.30 -9.34
C THR A 27 11.60 9.26 -8.30
N ARG A 28 11.26 9.52 -7.04
CA ARG A 28 11.37 8.55 -5.95
C ARG A 28 10.03 7.91 -5.71
N LYS A 29 10.01 6.58 -5.72
CA LYS A 29 8.85 5.78 -5.35
C LYS A 29 8.78 5.71 -3.83
N PHE A 30 7.78 6.34 -3.25
CA PHE A 30 7.45 6.23 -1.84
C PHE A 30 6.27 5.28 -1.67
N GLN A 31 6.48 4.21 -0.91
CA GLN A 31 5.43 3.29 -0.50
C GLN A 31 5.05 3.63 0.93
N ILE A 32 3.82 4.11 1.12
CA ILE A 32 3.30 4.54 2.42
C ILE A 32 2.34 3.46 2.90
N TYR A 33 2.74 2.75 3.96
CA TYR A 33 1.86 1.82 4.66
C TYR A 33 0.91 2.60 5.57
N ARG A 34 -0.39 2.50 5.31
CA ARG A 34 -1.45 3.06 6.16
C ARG A 34 -2.28 1.94 6.72
N TRP A 35 -2.35 1.90 8.04
CA TRP A 35 -3.21 0.99 8.77
C TRP A 35 -3.76 1.73 9.98
N SER A 36 -5.09 1.70 10.12
CA SER A 36 -5.81 2.30 11.22
C SER A 36 -6.54 1.19 11.99
N PRO A 37 -6.25 0.98 13.28
CA PRO A 37 -6.90 -0.07 14.08
C PRO A 37 -8.39 0.23 14.38
N GLU A 38 -8.80 1.48 14.23
CA GLU A 38 -10.14 1.99 14.52
C GLU A 38 -11.18 1.74 13.41
N ASP A 39 -10.75 1.70 12.14
CA ASP A 39 -11.66 1.57 10.99
C ASP A 39 -12.07 0.11 10.71
N GLY A 40 -11.41 -0.85 11.36
CA GLY A 40 -11.61 -2.29 11.10
C GLY A 40 -11.21 -2.72 9.68
N GLU A 41 -10.60 -1.81 8.90
CA GLU A 41 -10.15 -2.06 7.54
C GLU A 41 -8.79 -2.76 7.49
N ASN A 42 -8.54 -3.43 6.37
CA ASN A 42 -7.24 -4.03 6.10
C ASN A 42 -6.17 -2.95 5.95
N PRO A 43 -4.92 -3.25 6.33
CA PRO A 43 -3.80 -2.38 5.99
C PRO A 43 -3.70 -2.16 4.48
N GLN A 44 -3.40 -0.94 4.07
CA GLN A 44 -3.21 -0.59 2.67
C GLN A 44 -1.86 0.07 2.42
N VAL A 45 -1.31 -0.11 1.22
CA VAL A 45 -0.07 0.55 0.80
C VAL A 45 -0.34 1.49 -0.35
N ASP A 46 -0.22 2.79 -0.11
CA ASP A 46 -0.33 3.84 -1.12
C ASP A 46 1.05 4.08 -1.75
N THR A 47 1.08 4.29 -3.07
CA THR A 47 2.32 4.56 -3.82
C THR A 47 2.31 5.99 -4.34
N TYR A 48 3.33 6.76 -3.97
CA TYR A 48 3.55 8.12 -4.41
C TYR A 48 4.84 8.20 -5.24
N PHE A 49 4.79 8.88 -6.37
CA PHE A 49 6.00 9.28 -7.09
C PHE A 49 6.18 10.78 -6.86
N VAL A 50 7.27 11.13 -6.19
CA VAL A 50 7.70 12.52 -5.93
C VAL A 50 8.98 12.80 -6.68
#